data_AF-A0A661PCN3-F1
#
_entry.id   AF-A0A661PCN3-F1
#
_cell.length_a   1.000
_cell.length_b   1.000
_cell.length_c   1.000
_cell.angle_alpha   90.00
_cell.angle_beta   90.00
_cell.angle_gamma   90.00
#
_symmetry.space_group_name_H-M   'P 1'
#
loop_
_entity.id
_entity.type
_entity.pdbx_description
1 polymer ?
#
loop_
_entity_poly.entity_id
_entity_poly.type
_entity_poly.pdbx_seq_one_letter_code
_entity_poly.pdbx_strand_id
1 'polypeptide(L)'
;LVMESKDGPGGFLWKESEHGGLVVLFPGKYKAQFKRVVVLKPSGARDKLDFSGWANPDQNGERQHYRSSKRPDQFPDRSVVRATFKTSVFSGNKNHCWKVEDASERND
;
A
#
# COMPACT_ATOMS: atom_id res chain seq x y z
N LEU A 1 -13.31 18.31 -13.43
CA LEU A 1 -13.57 16.88 -13.68
C LEU A 1 -12.78 16.09 -12.63
N VAL A 2 -13.42 15.69 -11.54
CA VAL A 2 -12.76 14.86 -10.53
C VAL A 2 -12.75 13.45 -11.11
N MET A 3 -11.60 12.97 -11.58
CA MET A 3 -11.48 11.55 -11.93
C MET A 3 -11.71 10.77 -10.63
N GLU A 4 -12.81 10.03 -10.55
CA GLU A 4 -13.03 9.06 -9.47
C GLU A 4 -11.81 8.15 -9.45
N SER A 5 -10.99 8.22 -8.41
CA SER A 5 -9.90 7.26 -8.27
C SER A 5 -10.55 5.90 -8.03
N LYS A 6 -10.40 5.03 -9.02
CA LYS A 6 -10.56 3.57 -8.94
C LYS A 6 -9.53 3.01 -7.95
N ASP A 7 -9.67 3.37 -6.69
CA ASP A 7 -8.91 2.85 -5.58
C ASP A 7 -9.79 1.88 -4.82
N GLY A 8 -9.18 0.79 -4.38
CA GLY A 8 -9.86 -0.18 -3.54
C GLY A 8 -10.26 0.38 -2.17
N PRO A 9 -10.86 -0.49 -1.33
CA PRO A 9 -11.53 -0.09 -0.10
C PRO A 9 -10.74 0.90 0.77
N GLY A 10 -11.37 2.04 1.07
CA GLY A 10 -10.81 3.08 1.92
C GLY A 10 -9.73 3.93 1.27
N GLY A 11 -9.59 3.88 -0.07
CA GLY A 11 -8.60 4.64 -0.84
C GLY A 11 -7.21 4.00 -0.79
N PHE A 12 -7.13 2.67 -0.63
CA PHE A 12 -5.89 1.92 -0.67
C PHE A 12 -5.78 1.22 -2.03
N LEU A 13 -4.64 1.40 -2.71
CA LEU A 13 -4.39 0.81 -4.01
C LEU A 13 -3.22 -0.19 -3.92
N TRP A 14 -3.37 -1.30 -4.62
CA TRP A 14 -2.48 -2.42 -4.85
C TRP A 14 -2.58 -2.70 -6.34
N LYS A 15 -1.45 -2.59 -7.05
CA LYS A 15 -1.41 -2.84 -8.50
C LYS A 15 -0.02 -3.21 -8.97
N GLU A 16 0.06 -3.81 -10.15
CA GLU A 16 1.32 -3.89 -10.89
C GLU A 16 1.74 -2.51 -11.41
N SER A 17 3.04 -2.23 -11.37
CA SER A 17 3.69 -1.06 -11.97
C SER A 17 3.87 -1.26 -13.47
N GLU A 18 3.95 -0.18 -14.24
CA GLU A 18 4.23 -0.24 -15.68
C GLU A 18 5.59 -0.89 -16.01
N HIS A 19 6.50 -0.95 -15.05
CA HIS A 19 7.84 -1.54 -15.19
C HIS A 19 7.93 -2.96 -14.63
N GLY A 20 6.79 -3.58 -14.31
CA GLY A 20 6.74 -4.81 -13.52
C GLY A 20 6.99 -4.53 -12.04
N GLY A 21 6.41 -5.36 -11.17
CA GLY A 21 6.54 -5.21 -9.72
C GLY A 21 5.35 -4.52 -9.06
N LEU A 22 5.18 -4.75 -7.76
CA LEU A 22 4.06 -4.24 -6.98
C LEU A 22 4.25 -2.76 -6.64
N VAL A 23 3.18 -1.98 -6.76
CA VAL A 23 3.04 -0.65 -6.15
C VAL A 23 1.83 -0.67 -5.23
N VAL A 24 2.00 -0.16 -4.01
CA VAL A 24 0.88 0.14 -3.11
C VAL A 24 0.80 1.63 -2.84
N LEU A 25 -0.40 2.21 -2.92
CA LEU A 25 -0.66 3.61 -2.58
C LEU A 25 -1.59 3.66 -1.38
N PHE A 26 -1.22 4.46 -0.40
CA PHE A 26 -1.99 4.62 0.82
C PHE A 26 -2.97 5.78 0.73
N PRO A 27 -4.10 5.74 1.47
CA PRO A 27 -5.07 6.84 1.48
C PRO A 27 -4.42 8.20 1.77
N GLY A 28 -4.78 9.24 0.99
CA GLY A 28 -4.19 10.58 1.11
C GLY A 28 -4.41 11.27 2.45
N LYS A 29 -5.36 10.77 3.26
CA LYS A 29 -5.57 11.20 4.66
C LYS A 29 -4.37 10.89 5.56
N TYR A 30 -3.52 9.93 5.20
CA TYR A 30 -2.29 9.64 5.95
C TYR A 30 -1.19 10.61 5.57
N LYS A 31 -1.19 11.77 6.24
CA LYS A 31 -0.21 12.83 6.04
C LYS A 31 1.16 12.56 6.67
N ALA A 32 1.33 11.43 7.36
CA ALA A 32 2.54 11.10 8.11
C ALA A 32 3.29 9.90 7.52
N GLN A 33 4.61 9.99 7.38
CA GLN A 33 5.42 8.89 6.88
C GLN A 33 5.27 7.63 7.74
N PHE A 34 5.02 6.49 7.09
CA PHE A 34 5.11 5.20 7.78
C PHE A 34 6.57 4.88 8.14
N LYS A 35 6.76 4.24 9.30
CA LYS A 35 8.06 3.69 9.73
C LYS A 35 8.41 2.46 8.90
N ARG A 36 7.41 1.67 8.54
CA ARG A 36 7.57 0.39 7.88
C ARG A 36 6.27 -0.01 7.20
N VAL A 37 6.38 -0.64 6.04
CA VAL A 37 5.27 -1.34 5.37
C VAL A 37 5.72 -2.76 5.08
N VAL A 38 4.84 -3.73 5.36
CA VAL A 38 5.07 -5.15 5.06
C VAL A 38 3.83 -5.76 4.44
N VAL A 39 4.02 -6.78 3.62
CA VAL A 39 2.97 -7.72 3.23
C VAL A 39 3.08 -8.94 4.16
N LEU A 40 1.99 -9.25 4.84
CA LEU A 40 1.85 -10.46 5.65
C LEU A 40 1.15 -11.51 4.79
N LYS A 41 1.81 -12.65 4.58
CA LYS A 41 1.21 -13.82 3.95
C LYS A 41 0.19 -14.45 4.91
N PRO A 42 -0.76 -15.27 4.42
CA PRO A 42 -1.67 -16.04 5.27
C PRO A 42 -0.94 -16.89 6.33
N SER A 43 0.26 -17.38 6.01
CA SER A 43 1.12 -18.11 6.94
C SER A 43 1.73 -17.26 8.06
N GLY A 44 1.55 -15.94 8.05
CA GLY A 44 2.17 -14.99 8.97
C GLY A 44 3.59 -14.55 8.57
N ALA A 45 4.17 -15.17 7.53
CA ALA A 45 5.44 -14.75 6.96
C ALA A 45 5.37 -13.32 6.42
N ARG A 46 6.51 -12.60 6.41
CA ARG A 46 6.55 -11.17 6.10
C ARG A 46 7.46 -10.90 4.91
N ASP A 47 6.94 -10.18 3.93
CA ASP A 47 7.74 -9.50 2.91
C ASP A 47 7.78 -8.01 3.22
N LYS A 48 8.96 -7.39 3.14
CA LYS A 48 9.07 -5.93 3.28
C LYS A 48 8.81 -5.31 1.91
N LEU A 49 8.11 -4.18 1.90
CA LEU A 49 8.05 -3.31 0.74
C LEU A 49 9.14 -2.25 0.87
N ASP A 50 9.74 -1.91 -0.27
CA ASP A 50 10.74 -0.87 -0.38
C ASP A 50 10.07 0.51 -0.33
N PHE A 51 10.76 1.45 0.32
CA PHE A 51 10.27 2.81 0.49
C PHE A 51 10.46 3.60 -0.81
N SER A 52 9.38 4.13 -1.37
CA SER A 52 9.46 5.01 -2.53
C SER A 52 8.62 6.27 -2.33
N GLY A 53 9.11 7.20 -1.51
CA GLY A 53 8.71 8.61 -1.57
C GLY A 53 7.23 8.99 -1.40
N TRP A 54 6.99 10.30 -1.47
CA TRP A 54 5.67 10.88 -1.64
C TRP A 54 5.42 11.05 -3.14
N ALA A 55 4.26 10.62 -3.64
CA ALA A 55 3.93 10.89 -5.04
C ALA A 55 3.69 12.39 -5.24
N ASN A 56 4.16 12.93 -6.36
CA ASN A 56 3.93 14.34 -6.72
C ASN A 56 2.42 14.66 -6.72
N PRO A 57 2.03 15.91 -6.35
CA PRO A 57 0.63 16.33 -6.22
C PRO A 57 -0.21 16.03 -7.46
N ASP A 58 0.39 16.15 -8.65
CA ASP A 58 -0.32 16.12 -9.93
C ASP A 58 -0.64 14.72 -10.45
N GLN A 59 -0.04 13.65 -9.91
CA GLN A 59 -0.19 12.30 -10.46
C GLN A 59 -0.89 11.31 -9.54
N ASN A 60 -0.80 11.47 -8.21
CA ASN A 60 -1.47 10.58 -7.25
C ASN A 60 -1.96 11.30 -5.98
N GLY A 61 -2.25 12.62 -6.07
CA GLY A 61 -2.89 13.37 -4.98
C GLY A 61 -2.12 13.37 -3.65
N GLU A 62 -0.78 13.49 -3.70
CA GLU A 62 0.12 13.49 -2.53
C GLU A 62 0.13 12.17 -1.72
N ARG A 63 -0.22 11.05 -2.33
CA ARG A 63 -0.26 9.77 -1.61
C ARG A 63 1.14 9.19 -1.41
N GLN A 64 1.38 8.66 -0.22
CA GLN A 64 2.55 7.83 0.04
C GLN A 64 2.42 6.52 -0.72
N HIS A 65 3.50 6.08 -1.33
CA HIS A 65 3.53 4.80 -2.04
C HIS A 65 4.78 3.99 -1.72
N TYR A 66 4.64 2.69 -1.80
CA TYR A 66 5.70 1.72 -1.53
C TYR A 66 5.73 0.73 -2.68
N ARG A 67 6.92 0.22 -2.97
CA ARG A 67 7.13 -0.66 -4.13
C ARG A 67 7.77 -1.97 -3.71
N SER A 68 7.65 -2.97 -4.55
CA SER A 68 8.49 -4.16 -4.51
C SER A 68 8.92 -4.49 -5.92
N SER A 69 10.14 -5.03 -6.06
CA SER A 69 10.55 -5.67 -7.31
C SER A 69 9.76 -6.94 -7.62
N LYS A 70 9.09 -7.53 -6.62
CA LYS A 70 8.18 -8.66 -6.81
C LYS A 70 6.89 -8.19 -7.45
N ARG A 71 6.43 -8.92 -8.46
CA ARG A 71 5.13 -8.73 -9.11
C ARG A 71 3.98 -9.11 -8.15
N PRO A 72 2.77 -8.56 -8.34
CA PRO A 72 1.64 -8.84 -7.45
C PRO A 72 1.28 -10.34 -7.34
N ASP A 73 1.34 -11.07 -8.46
CA ASP A 73 1.13 -12.52 -8.56
C ASP A 73 2.14 -13.37 -7.78
N GLN A 74 3.25 -12.79 -7.32
CA GLN A 74 4.24 -13.46 -6.47
C GLN A 74 3.91 -13.37 -4.97
N PHE A 75 2.85 -12.63 -4.62
CA PHE A 75 2.29 -12.63 -3.28
C PHE A 75 1.09 -13.58 -3.24
N PRO A 76 0.87 -14.28 -2.11
CA PRO A 76 -0.29 -15.16 -1.99
C PRO A 76 -1.58 -14.34 -1.82
N ASP A 77 -2.69 -14.91 -2.28
CA ASP A 77 -4.04 -14.42 -1.99
C ASP A 77 -4.29 -14.31 -0.48
N ARG A 78 -5.26 -13.45 -0.13
CA ARG A 78 -5.59 -13.11 1.27
C ARG A 78 -4.39 -12.55 2.04
N SER A 79 -3.48 -11.91 1.32
CA SER A 79 -2.37 -11.16 1.92
C SER A 79 -2.89 -9.94 2.68
N VAL A 80 -2.10 -9.48 3.65
CA VAL A 80 -2.42 -8.26 4.41
C VAL A 80 -1.26 -7.27 4.29
N VAL A 81 -1.53 -6.11 3.71
CA VAL A 81 -0.58 -5.00 3.76
C VAL A 81 -0.72 -4.31 5.10
N ARG A 82 0.36 -4.30 5.89
CA ARG A 82 0.42 -3.65 7.19
C ARG A 82 1.40 -2.50 7.16
N ALA A 83 0.89 -1.29 7.42
CA ALA A 83 1.71 -0.10 7.62
C ALA A 83 1.84 0.20 9.11
N THR A 84 3.06 0.51 9.56
CA THR A 84 3.38 0.94 10.92
C THR A 84 3.73 2.43 10.92
N PHE A 85 3.05 3.25 11.73
CA PHE A 85 3.28 4.70 11.81
C PHE A 85 4.53 5.06 12.62
N LYS A 86 5.19 6.19 12.29
CA LYS A 86 6.45 6.64 12.93
C LYS A 86 6.35 7.04 14.41
N THR A 87 5.17 7.30 14.97
CA THR A 87 4.86 7.45 16.41
C THR A 87 4.36 8.81 16.91
N SER A 88 4.26 9.87 16.09
CA SER A 88 3.80 11.19 16.58
C SER A 88 2.33 11.55 16.30
N VAL A 89 1.61 10.77 15.49
CA VAL A 89 0.31 11.22 14.92
C VAL A 89 -0.91 10.49 15.49
N PHE A 90 -0.73 9.36 16.19
CA PHE A 90 -1.84 8.56 16.73
C PHE A 90 -1.55 8.13 18.17
N SER A 91 -2.40 8.54 19.11
CA SER A 91 -2.45 8.08 20.50
C SER A 91 -3.09 6.68 20.61
N GLY A 92 -2.54 5.69 19.90
CA GLY A 92 -3.13 4.35 19.84
C GLY A 92 -2.31 3.32 19.05
N ASN A 93 -2.99 2.28 18.55
CA ASN A 93 -2.38 1.21 17.76
C ASN A 93 -1.63 1.79 16.55
N LYS A 94 -0.32 1.57 16.50
CA LYS A 94 0.58 2.12 15.48
C LYS A 94 0.48 1.39 14.14
N ASN A 95 -0.45 0.47 13.96
CA ASN A 95 -0.59 -0.32 12.75
C ASN A 95 -1.96 -0.12 12.10
N HIS A 96 -1.96 -0.04 10.77
CA HIS A 96 -3.16 -0.15 9.96
C HIS A 96 -2.96 -1.27 8.93
N CYS A 97 -4.01 -2.05 8.68
CA CYS A 97 -3.97 -3.22 7.81
C CYS A 97 -5.00 -3.09 6.69
N TRP A 98 -4.60 -3.48 5.49
CA TRP A 98 -5.48 -3.64 4.33
C TRP A 98 -5.40 -5.08 3.85
N LYS A 99 -6.56 -5.70 3.64
CA LYS A 99 -6.64 -7.04 3.05
C LYS A 99 -6.56 -6.93 1.54
N VAL A 100 -5.87 -7.89 0.94
CA VAL A 100 -5.77 -8.10 -0.49
C VAL A 100 -6.30 -9.50 -0.73
N GLU A 101 -7.52 -9.61 -1.26
CA GLU A 101 -8.19 -10.90 -1.42
C GLU A 101 -7.56 -11.71 -2.56
N ASP A 102 -7.42 -11.10 -3.73
CA ASP A 102 -6.64 -11.62 -4.86
C ASP A 102 -5.38 -10.75 -5.01
N ALA A 103 -4.21 -11.37 -4.91
CA ALA A 103 -2.95 -10.64 -4.98
C ALA A 103 -2.52 -10.32 -6.41
N SER A 104 -3.02 -11.04 -7.40
CA SER A 104 -2.69 -10.85 -8.81
C SER A 104 -3.48 -9.70 -9.45
N GLU A 105 -4.65 -9.40 -8.89
CA GLU A 105 -5.54 -8.35 -9.39
C GLU A 105 -5.27 -6.98 -8.78
N ARG A 106 -5.59 -5.94 -9.55
CA ARG A 106 -5.67 -4.58 -9.02
C ARG A 106 -6.88 -4.51 -8.09
N ASN A 107 -6.72 -3.93 -6.91
CA ASN A 107 -7.86 -3.65 -6.03
C ASN A 107 -8.41 -2.25 -6.35
N ASP A 108 -9.36 -2.16 -7.27
CA ASP A 108 -10.16 -0.95 -7.47
C ASP A 108 -11.64 -1.10 -7.11
#